data_AF-A0A2N6NTW6-F1
#
_entry.id   AF-A0A2N6NTW6-F1
#
_cell.length_a   1.000
_cell.length_b   1.000
_cell.length_c   1.000
_cell.angle_alpha   90.00
_cell.angle_beta   90.00
_cell.angle_gamma   90.00
#
_symmetry.space_group_name_H-M   'P 1'
#
loop_
_entity.id
_entity.type
_entity.pdbx_description
1 polymer ?
#
loop_
_entity_poly.entity_id
_entity_poly.type
_entity_poly.pdbx_seq_one_letter_code
_entity_poly.pdbx_strand_id
1 'polypeptide(L)'
;MSGVFPQTLKEATDRYGPLVRIGPNQLVSSDPEVLRRMSAVRGNYTKARFYKAARIVPGVNNVVSALDEDKHKTMRAQMNSTFTVKGDEEYGFEAAMDQQIQNFVTMLETKYTSAESEIRPVDMAEKIQFLALDIIGDISLGKPFGYLKQDRDLHNFNEINMSSLPILTFVSILPGIADVIHTWPFRLALPKEGDQVGFGRLLK
;
A
#
# COMPACT_ATOMS: atom_id res chain seq x y z
N MET A 1 -17.30 -4.71 5.52
CA MET A 1 -16.60 -5.78 6.27
C MET A 1 -16.22 -5.21 7.63
N SER A 2 -16.56 -5.86 8.74
CA SER A 2 -16.39 -5.34 10.11
C SER A 2 -14.94 -5.28 10.61
N GLY A 3 -13.94 -5.51 9.75
CA GLY A 3 -12.52 -5.48 10.13
C GLY A 3 -12.05 -6.65 10.99
N VAL A 4 -12.94 -7.59 11.34
CA VAL A 4 -12.65 -8.70 12.27
C VAL A 4 -12.07 -9.97 11.62
N PHE A 5 -11.78 -9.93 10.33
CA PHE A 5 -11.33 -11.11 9.58
C PHE A 5 -10.06 -11.76 10.17
N PRO A 6 -9.00 -11.01 10.55
CA PRO A 6 -7.83 -11.60 11.21
C PRO A 6 -8.17 -12.31 12.52
N GLN A 7 -9.10 -11.78 13.32
CA GLN A 7 -9.55 -12.35 14.58
C GLN A 7 -10.28 -13.67 14.34
N THR A 8 -11.19 -13.72 13.36
CA THR A 8 -11.90 -14.96 12.98
C THR A 8 -10.93 -16.04 12.49
N LEU A 9 -9.91 -15.67 11.72
CA LEU A 9 -8.87 -16.63 11.30
C LEU A 9 -8.09 -17.17 12.50
N LYS A 10 -7.73 -16.31 13.46
CA LYS A 10 -7.06 -16.71 14.69
C LYS A 10 -7.92 -17.65 15.53
N GLU A 11 -9.18 -17.31 15.75
CA GLU A 11 -10.13 -18.16 16.49
C GLU A 11 -10.28 -19.53 15.86
N ALA A 12 -10.30 -19.61 14.52
CA ALA A 12 -10.34 -20.88 13.81
C ALA A 12 -9.08 -21.72 14.08
N THR A 13 -7.89 -21.14 14.01
CA THR A 13 -6.64 -21.86 14.30
C THR A 13 -6.52 -22.25 15.78
N ASP A 14 -7.00 -21.40 16.69
CA ASP A 14 -7.02 -21.72 18.13
C ASP A 14 -7.95 -22.92 18.42
N ARG A 15 -9.08 -23.02 17.71
CA ARG A 15 -10.09 -24.06 17.93
C ARG A 15 -9.78 -25.38 17.24
N TYR A 16 -9.31 -25.34 16.00
CA TYR A 16 -9.17 -26.53 15.15
C TYR A 16 -7.72 -26.97 14.96
N GLY A 17 -6.76 -26.22 15.51
CA GLY A 17 -5.34 -26.49 15.39
C GLY A 17 -4.65 -25.64 14.32
N PRO A 18 -3.33 -25.83 14.14
CA PRO A 18 -2.48 -24.87 13.44
C PRO A 18 -2.68 -24.80 11.93
N LEU A 19 -3.48 -25.70 11.33
CA LEU A 19 -3.78 -25.71 9.91
C LEU A 19 -5.27 -25.95 9.70
N VAL A 20 -5.97 -24.95 9.16
CA VAL A 20 -7.44 -24.98 8.99
C VAL A 20 -7.80 -24.67 7.55
N ARG A 21 -8.77 -25.41 7.00
CA ARG A 21 -9.36 -25.11 5.69
C ARG A 21 -10.46 -24.07 5.83
N ILE A 22 -10.29 -22.92 5.18
CA ILE A 22 -11.24 -21.79 5.22
C ILE A 22 -12.00 -21.58 3.91
N GLY A 23 -11.64 -22.33 2.87
CA GLY A 23 -12.33 -22.35 1.58
C GLY A 23 -11.93 -23.57 0.75
N PRO A 24 -12.54 -23.77 -0.44
CA PRO A 24 -12.28 -24.95 -1.26
C PRO A 24 -10.79 -25.17 -1.55
N ASN A 25 -10.08 -24.08 -1.88
CA ASN A 25 -8.65 -24.06 -2.19
C ASN A 25 -7.87 -23.10 -1.29
N GLN A 26 -8.34 -22.87 -0.06
CA GLN A 26 -7.73 -21.92 0.87
C GLN A 26 -7.50 -22.59 2.24
N LEU A 27 -6.25 -22.52 2.70
CA LEU A 27 -5.82 -22.96 4.01
C LEU A 27 -5.27 -21.76 4.77
N VAL A 28 -5.56 -21.67 6.06
CA VAL A 28 -4.89 -20.77 7.00
C VAL A 28 -3.96 -21.62 7.88
N SER A 29 -2.74 -21.14 8.08
CA SER A 29 -1.76 -21.79 8.95
C SER A 29 -1.25 -20.81 9.99
N SER A 30 -1.22 -21.22 11.26
CA SER A 30 -0.54 -20.51 12.35
C SER A 30 0.80 -21.17 12.71
N ASP A 31 1.24 -22.19 11.95
CA ASP A 31 2.51 -22.87 12.18
C ASP A 31 3.70 -22.05 11.66
N PRO A 32 4.64 -21.63 12.54
CA PRO A 32 5.81 -20.86 12.13
C PRO A 32 6.75 -21.62 11.17
N GLU A 33 6.81 -22.95 11.20
CA GLU A 33 7.61 -23.72 10.24
C GLU A 33 7.04 -23.64 8.83
N VAL A 34 5.71 -23.70 8.70
CA VAL A 34 5.03 -23.53 7.40
C VAL A 34 5.27 -22.12 6.87
N LEU A 35 5.15 -21.09 7.71
CA LEU A 35 5.40 -19.70 7.32
C LEU A 35 6.85 -19.52 6.82
N ARG A 36 7.85 -20.02 7.57
CA ARG A 36 9.26 -19.96 7.15
C ARG A 36 9.50 -20.68 5.82
N ARG A 37 8.92 -21.87 5.65
CA ARG A 37 9.06 -22.65 4.42
C ARG A 37 8.43 -21.94 3.22
N MET A 38 7.27 -21.33 3.40
CA MET A 38 6.58 -20.55 2.36
C MET A 38 7.34 -19.28 1.99
N SER A 39 7.99 -18.63 2.95
CA SER A 39 8.78 -17.41 2.75
C SER A 39 10.24 -17.68 2.34
N ALA A 40 10.65 -18.94 2.20
CA ALA A 40 12.02 -19.29 1.88
C ALA A 40 12.45 -18.80 0.49
N VAL A 41 13.68 -18.28 0.41
CA VAL A 41 14.29 -17.91 -0.87
C VAL A 41 14.43 -19.15 -1.75
N ARG A 42 13.94 -19.08 -3.00
CA ARG A 42 13.88 -20.21 -3.95
C ARG A 42 13.01 -21.39 -3.48
N GLY A 43 12.00 -21.12 -2.65
CA GLY A 43 10.98 -22.12 -2.32
C GLY A 43 10.08 -22.46 -3.52
N ASN A 44 9.28 -23.52 -3.37
CA ASN A 44 8.29 -23.95 -4.37
C ASN A 44 6.95 -23.19 -4.26
N TYR A 45 6.88 -22.17 -3.40
CA TYR A 45 5.69 -21.37 -3.20
C TYR A 45 5.79 -20.09 -4.02
N THR A 46 4.73 -19.76 -4.75
CA THR A 46 4.64 -18.55 -5.57
C THR A 46 3.48 -17.67 -5.09
N LYS A 47 3.47 -16.41 -5.52
CA LYS A 47 2.37 -15.50 -5.21
C LYS A 47 1.03 -16.07 -5.69
N ALA A 48 0.03 -16.03 -4.81
CA ALA A 48 -1.32 -16.46 -5.14
C ALA A 48 -2.03 -15.46 -6.07
N ARG A 49 -3.14 -15.91 -6.70
CA ARG A 49 -4.02 -15.05 -7.53
C ARG A 49 -4.51 -13.79 -6.82
N PHE A 50 -4.54 -13.80 -5.49
CA PHE A 50 -4.78 -12.63 -4.62
C PHE A 50 -4.04 -11.37 -5.12
N TYR A 51 -2.75 -11.51 -5.48
CA TYR A 51 -1.92 -10.38 -5.89
C TYR A 51 -2.35 -9.73 -7.22
N LYS A 52 -3.15 -10.40 -8.06
CA LYS A 52 -3.64 -9.80 -9.32
C LYS A 52 -4.51 -8.56 -9.07
N ALA A 53 -5.23 -8.51 -7.95
CA ALA A 53 -6.08 -7.39 -7.62
C ALA A 53 -5.30 -6.08 -7.40
N ALA A 54 -3.99 -6.17 -7.12
CA ALA A 54 -3.11 -5.01 -6.97
C ALA A 54 -2.72 -4.34 -8.31
N ARG A 55 -3.34 -4.73 -9.43
CA ARG A 55 -3.14 -4.06 -10.72
C ARG A 55 -3.83 -2.70 -10.72
N ILE A 56 -3.02 -1.66 -10.91
CA ILE A 56 -3.50 -0.29 -11.04
C ILE A 56 -4.05 -0.07 -12.46
N VAL A 57 -3.27 -0.43 -13.48
CA VAL A 57 -3.67 -0.32 -14.89
C VAL A 57 -4.22 -1.67 -15.37
N PRO A 58 -5.44 -1.72 -15.93
CA PRO A 58 -6.01 -2.96 -16.44
C PRO A 58 -5.10 -3.65 -17.47
N GLY A 59 -4.77 -4.91 -17.23
CA GLY A 59 -3.93 -5.72 -18.12
C GLY A 59 -2.42 -5.55 -17.93
N VAL A 60 -1.97 -4.54 -17.17
CA VAL A 60 -0.54 -4.30 -16.90
C VAL A 60 -0.21 -4.78 -15.49
N ASN A 61 0.76 -5.68 -15.37
CA ASN A 61 1.28 -6.08 -14.07
C ASN A 61 2.30 -5.06 -13.57
N ASN A 62 2.29 -4.79 -12.27
CA ASN A 62 3.38 -4.14 -11.55
C ASN A 62 4.16 -5.19 -10.72
N VAL A 63 5.21 -4.74 -10.03
CA VAL A 63 6.04 -5.62 -9.18
C VAL A 63 5.22 -6.34 -8.09
N VAL A 64 4.14 -5.74 -7.60
CA VAL A 64 3.28 -6.38 -6.59
C VAL A 64 2.43 -7.48 -7.23
N SER A 65 1.79 -7.20 -8.36
CA SER A 65 0.81 -8.08 -9.01
C SER A 65 1.42 -9.15 -9.93
N ALA A 66 2.70 -9.07 -10.26
CA ALA A 66 3.39 -10.08 -11.08
C ALA A 66 3.46 -11.43 -10.34
N LEU A 67 2.80 -12.44 -10.91
CA LEU A 67 2.80 -13.83 -10.40
C LEU A 67 3.92 -14.69 -11.02
N ASP A 68 4.41 -14.29 -12.18
CA ASP A 68 5.51 -14.92 -12.88
C ASP A 68 6.82 -14.47 -12.21
N GLU A 69 7.56 -15.44 -11.67
CA GLU A 69 8.76 -15.18 -10.86
C GLU A 69 9.89 -14.51 -11.66
N ASP A 70 10.06 -14.86 -12.94
CA ASP A 70 11.11 -14.27 -13.78
C ASP A 70 10.80 -12.82 -14.13
N LYS A 71 9.53 -12.53 -14.46
CA LYS A 71 9.06 -11.15 -14.66
C LYS A 71 9.16 -10.35 -13.37
N HIS A 72 8.71 -10.91 -12.26
CA HIS A 72 8.79 -10.27 -10.95
C HIS A 72 10.24 -9.95 -10.57
N LYS A 73 11.16 -10.90 -10.75
CA LYS A 73 12.59 -10.74 -10.51
C LYS A 73 13.19 -9.63 -11.38
N THR A 74 12.82 -9.60 -12.67
CA THR A 74 13.29 -8.56 -13.61
C THR A 74 12.83 -7.17 -13.17
N MET A 75 11.54 -7.00 -12.86
CA MET A 75 10.99 -5.73 -12.37
C MET A 75 11.62 -5.31 -11.03
N ARG A 76 11.81 -6.26 -10.12
CA ARG A 76 12.43 -5.98 -8.81
C ARG A 76 13.89 -5.57 -8.95
N ALA A 77 14.64 -6.20 -9.85
CA ALA A 77 16.03 -5.85 -10.10
C ALA A 77 16.19 -4.40 -10.59
N GLN A 78 15.25 -3.89 -11.39
CA GLN A 78 15.23 -2.49 -11.86
C GLN A 78 15.06 -1.49 -10.71
N MET A 79 14.39 -1.88 -9.62
CA MET A 79 14.18 -1.02 -8.44
C MET A 79 15.29 -1.14 -7.40
N ASN A 80 15.99 -2.27 -7.34
CA ASN A 80 16.90 -2.54 -6.21
C ASN A 80 18.10 -1.59 -6.15
N SER A 81 18.56 -1.04 -7.28
CA SER A 81 19.74 -0.16 -7.32
C SER A 81 19.51 1.18 -6.60
N THR A 82 18.27 1.66 -6.57
CA THR A 82 17.93 2.95 -5.94
C THR A 82 18.01 2.84 -4.42
N PHE A 83 17.65 1.71 -3.82
CA PHE A 83 17.63 1.51 -2.37
C PHE A 83 18.96 0.99 -1.80
N THR A 84 20.09 1.46 -2.35
CA THR A 84 21.44 1.13 -1.87
C THR A 84 22.09 2.37 -1.27
N VAL A 85 23.12 2.20 -0.42
CA VAL A 85 23.89 3.35 0.13
C VAL A 85 24.41 4.26 -0.98
N LYS A 86 24.91 3.66 -2.07
CA LYS A 86 25.35 4.42 -3.25
C LYS A 86 24.18 5.14 -3.96
N GLY A 87 23.01 4.50 -4.02
CA GLY A 87 21.80 5.13 -4.52
C GLY A 87 21.39 6.31 -3.64
N ASP A 88 21.59 6.24 -2.33
CA ASP A 88 21.32 7.35 -1.42
C ASP A 88 22.30 8.51 -1.58
N GLU A 89 23.58 8.24 -1.79
CA GLU A 89 24.54 9.28 -2.18
C GLU A 89 24.17 9.96 -3.51
N GLU A 90 23.53 9.24 -4.43
CA GLU A 90 23.14 9.74 -5.75
C GLU A 90 21.81 10.49 -5.75
N TYR A 91 20.82 10.03 -4.96
CA TYR A 91 19.44 10.54 -4.99
C TYR A 91 19.04 11.32 -3.73
N GLY A 92 19.83 11.26 -2.65
CA GLY A 92 19.62 12.01 -1.41
C GLY A 92 18.35 11.64 -0.64
N PHE A 93 18.08 10.35 -0.42
CA PHE A 93 16.89 9.90 0.33
C PHE A 93 16.91 10.42 1.76
N GLU A 94 18.04 10.29 2.47
CA GLU A 94 18.13 10.74 3.87
C GLU A 94 17.86 12.25 3.98
N ALA A 95 18.50 13.05 3.12
CA ALA A 95 18.30 14.49 3.09
C ALA A 95 16.84 14.88 2.77
N ALA A 96 16.21 14.21 1.79
CA ALA A 96 14.80 14.44 1.47
C ALA A 96 13.88 14.06 2.65
N MET A 97 14.15 12.94 3.32
CA MET A 97 13.40 12.53 4.51
C MET A 97 13.53 13.53 5.64
N ASP A 98 14.76 13.95 5.97
CA ASP A 98 15.03 14.95 7.01
C ASP A 98 14.30 16.25 6.74
N GLN A 99 14.32 16.72 5.49
CA GLN A 99 13.60 17.92 5.09
C GLN A 99 12.09 17.78 5.31
N GLN A 100 11.49 16.65 4.92
CA GLN A 100 10.05 16.45 5.12
C GLN A 100 9.68 16.24 6.60
N ILE A 101 10.54 15.62 7.40
CA ILE A 101 10.37 15.52 8.86
C ILE A 101 10.41 16.91 9.50
N GLN A 102 11.34 17.77 9.11
CA GLN A 102 11.40 19.16 9.58
C GLN A 102 10.15 19.96 9.17
N ASN A 103 9.66 19.79 7.94
CA ASN A 103 8.41 20.39 7.48
C ASN A 103 7.21 19.92 8.32
N PHE A 104 7.18 18.64 8.68
CA PHE A 104 6.14 18.05 9.51
C PHE A 104 6.16 18.61 10.93
N VAL A 105 7.33 18.67 11.57
CA VAL A 105 7.48 19.27 12.90
C VAL A 105 7.06 20.74 12.87
N THR A 106 7.53 21.50 11.88
CA THR A 106 7.16 22.91 11.71
C THR A 106 5.65 23.09 11.55
N MET A 107 5.00 22.21 10.78
CA MET A 107 3.54 22.24 10.60
C MET A 107 2.80 21.97 11.91
N LEU A 108 3.27 21.02 12.72
CA LEU A 108 2.70 20.75 14.05
C LEU A 108 2.87 21.94 14.99
N GLU A 109 4.08 22.50 15.07
CA GLU A 109 4.39 23.63 15.96
C GLU A 109 3.59 24.88 15.59
N THR A 110 3.41 25.14 14.29
CA THR A 110 2.72 26.35 13.81
C THR A 110 1.20 26.25 13.90
N LYS A 111 0.62 25.07 13.65
CA LYS A 111 -0.85 24.92 13.53
C LYS A 111 -1.49 24.23 14.73
N TYR A 112 -0.81 23.31 15.39
CA TYR A 112 -1.41 22.40 16.38
C TYR A 112 -0.87 22.57 17.81
N THR A 113 0.01 23.56 18.05
CA THR A 113 0.39 23.93 19.42
C THR A 113 -0.81 24.50 20.17
N SER A 114 -1.19 23.84 21.27
CA SER A 114 -2.27 24.28 22.14
C SER A 114 -1.82 25.41 23.06
N ALA A 115 -2.75 26.29 23.43
CA ALA A 115 -2.55 27.33 24.45
C ALA A 115 -3.50 27.09 25.63
N GLU A 116 -3.26 27.75 26.77
CA GLU A 116 -4.14 27.61 27.96
C GLU A 116 -5.61 27.91 27.65
N SER A 117 -5.87 28.78 26.67
CA SER A 117 -7.22 29.16 26.24
C SER A 117 -7.81 28.29 25.11
N GLU A 118 -7.01 27.46 24.44
CA GLU A 118 -7.44 26.73 23.25
C GLU A 118 -6.67 25.40 23.08
N ILE A 119 -7.40 24.28 23.12
CA ILE A 119 -6.87 22.96 22.77
C ILE A 119 -7.01 22.77 21.26
N ARG A 120 -5.89 22.43 20.61
CA ARG A 120 -5.84 22.14 19.16
C ARG A 120 -5.56 20.65 18.95
N PRO A 121 -6.61 19.82 18.78
CA PRO A 121 -6.41 18.40 18.52
C PRO A 121 -5.80 18.16 17.15
N VAL A 122 -4.97 17.12 17.04
CA VAL A 122 -4.35 16.70 15.78
C VAL A 122 -4.66 15.22 15.52
N ASP A 123 -5.12 14.91 14.32
CA ASP A 123 -5.22 13.53 13.85
C ASP A 123 -3.87 13.07 13.29
N MET A 124 -3.07 12.44 14.15
CA MET A 124 -1.76 11.93 13.76
C MET A 124 -1.82 10.86 12.65
N ALA A 125 -2.93 10.12 12.53
CA ALA A 125 -3.06 9.12 11.48
C ALA A 125 -3.12 9.76 10.09
N GLU A 126 -3.82 10.89 9.97
CA GLU A 126 -3.85 11.68 8.74
C GLU A 126 -2.49 12.37 8.49
N LYS A 127 -1.93 13.02 9.51
CA LYS A 127 -0.70 13.80 9.30
C LYS A 127 0.51 12.93 8.98
N ILE A 128 0.60 11.72 9.53
CA ILE A 128 1.63 10.75 9.15
C ILE A 128 1.46 10.29 7.70
N GLN A 129 0.23 10.15 7.20
CA GLN A 129 0.00 9.87 5.77
C GLN A 129 0.49 11.01 4.88
N PHE A 130 0.25 12.28 5.27
CA PHE A 130 0.78 13.43 4.55
C PHE A 130 2.31 13.46 4.53
N LEU A 131 2.96 13.17 5.66
CA LEU A 131 4.41 13.04 5.73
C LEU A 131 4.92 11.94 4.79
N ALA A 132 4.32 10.75 4.84
CA ALA A 132 4.72 9.64 4.00
C ALA A 132 4.56 9.96 2.50
N LEU A 133 3.47 10.63 2.12
CA LEU A 133 3.24 11.04 0.73
C LEU A 133 4.27 12.06 0.27
N ASP A 134 4.55 13.09 1.06
CA ASP A 134 5.54 14.10 0.68
C ASP A 134 6.95 13.51 0.61
N ILE A 135 7.33 12.61 1.53
CA ILE A 135 8.60 11.85 1.44
C ILE A 135 8.66 11.04 0.15
N ILE A 136 7.62 10.27 -0.18
CA ILE A 136 7.57 9.45 -1.40
C ILE A 136 7.67 10.32 -2.64
N GLY A 137 6.95 11.45 -2.67
CA GLY A 137 6.99 12.39 -3.79
C GLY A 137 8.38 12.99 -3.98
N ASP A 138 9.00 13.44 -2.89
CA ASP A 138 10.31 14.07 -2.93
C ASP A 138 11.38 13.09 -3.44
N ILE A 139 11.39 11.88 -2.88
CA ILE A 139 12.29 10.82 -3.28
C ILE A 139 12.05 10.34 -4.72
N SER A 140 10.79 10.12 -5.10
CA SER A 140 10.48 9.42 -6.36
C SER A 140 10.41 10.36 -7.55
N LEU A 141 10.04 11.63 -7.33
CA LEU A 141 9.79 12.63 -8.37
C LEU A 141 10.64 13.89 -8.21
N GLY A 142 11.54 13.94 -7.23
CA GLY A 142 12.42 15.07 -6.94
C GLY A 142 11.70 16.29 -6.34
N LYS A 143 10.43 16.14 -5.91
CA LYS A 143 9.66 17.20 -5.25
C LYS A 143 8.51 16.63 -4.40
N PRO A 144 8.23 17.20 -3.23
CA PRO A 144 7.07 16.79 -2.43
C PRO A 144 5.76 17.13 -3.15
N PHE A 145 4.70 16.37 -2.87
CA PHE A 145 3.37 16.66 -3.41
C PHE A 145 2.76 17.93 -2.77
N GLY A 146 3.19 18.27 -1.55
CA GLY A 146 2.82 19.46 -0.81
C GLY A 146 1.68 19.24 0.20
N TYR A 147 1.46 18.01 0.65
CA TYR A 147 0.44 17.70 1.67
C TYR A 147 0.75 18.38 3.00
N LEU A 148 2.01 18.38 3.45
CA LEU A 148 2.42 19.01 4.71
C LEU A 148 2.25 20.53 4.66
N LYS A 149 2.64 21.14 3.53
CA LYS A 149 2.54 22.59 3.33
C LYS A 149 1.08 23.07 3.38
N GLN A 150 0.20 22.34 2.70
CA GLN A 150 -1.22 22.71 2.61
C GLN A 150 -2.04 22.19 3.79
N ASP A 151 -1.53 21.18 4.50
CA ASP A 151 -2.18 20.49 5.62
C ASP A 151 -3.61 20.05 5.30
N ARG A 152 -3.79 19.42 4.14
CA ARG A 152 -5.07 18.92 3.65
C ARG A 152 -4.88 17.74 2.72
N ASP A 153 -5.91 16.91 2.61
CA ASP A 153 -5.94 15.80 1.65
C ASP A 153 -6.04 16.36 0.22
N LEU A 154 -4.91 16.38 -0.48
CA LEU A 154 -4.85 16.85 -1.86
C LEU A 154 -5.50 15.82 -2.78
N HIS A 155 -6.43 16.30 -3.62
CA HIS A 155 -7.09 15.47 -4.64
C HIS A 155 -7.88 14.28 -4.07
N ASN A 156 -8.35 14.40 -2.82
CA ASN A 156 -9.09 13.38 -2.06
C ASN A 156 -8.36 12.03 -2.07
N PHE A 157 -7.04 12.04 -2.03
CA PHE A 157 -6.24 10.84 -2.15
C PHE A 157 -6.46 9.91 -0.95
N ASN A 158 -6.40 10.43 0.27
CA ASN A 158 -6.60 9.61 1.46
C ASN A 158 -8.04 9.09 1.54
N GLU A 159 -9.03 9.94 1.23
CA GLU A 159 -10.44 9.54 1.19
C GLU A 159 -10.70 8.39 0.19
N ILE A 160 -10.16 8.52 -1.03
CA ILE A 160 -10.31 7.50 -2.08
C ILE A 160 -9.55 6.21 -1.70
N ASN A 161 -8.38 6.33 -1.09
CA ASN A 161 -7.65 5.15 -0.59
C ASN A 161 -8.43 4.44 0.52
N MET A 162 -8.94 5.18 1.49
CA MET A 162 -9.67 4.59 2.62
C MET A 162 -10.96 3.88 2.17
N SER A 163 -11.67 4.43 1.17
CA SER A 163 -12.86 3.81 0.61
C SER A 163 -12.55 2.64 -0.35
N SER A 164 -11.43 2.67 -1.07
CA SER A 164 -11.06 1.61 -2.02
C SER A 164 -10.39 0.39 -1.38
N LEU A 165 -9.66 0.54 -0.26
CA LEU A 165 -8.96 -0.56 0.41
C LEU A 165 -9.87 -1.73 0.85
N PRO A 166 -11.07 -1.51 1.43
CA PRO A 166 -12.01 -2.58 1.73
C PRO A 166 -12.51 -3.29 0.47
N ILE A 167 -12.75 -2.55 -0.61
CA ILE A 167 -13.18 -3.10 -1.90
C ILE A 167 -12.07 -3.99 -2.47
N LEU A 168 -10.83 -3.48 -2.47
CA LEU A 168 -9.66 -4.23 -2.92
C LEU A 168 -9.49 -5.52 -2.12
N THR A 169 -9.61 -5.46 -0.80
CA THR A 169 -9.50 -6.63 0.08
C THR A 169 -10.57 -7.68 -0.26
N PHE A 170 -11.82 -7.24 -0.45
CA PHE A 170 -12.93 -8.13 -0.81
C PHE A 170 -12.70 -8.80 -2.17
N VAL A 171 -12.30 -8.03 -3.18
CA VAL A 171 -12.00 -8.53 -4.53
C VAL A 171 -10.81 -9.49 -4.52
N SER A 172 -9.79 -9.22 -3.70
CA SER A 172 -8.57 -10.04 -3.64
C SER A 172 -8.80 -11.41 -3.00
N ILE A 173 -9.70 -11.50 -2.01
CA ILE A 173 -10.01 -12.76 -1.31
C ILE A 173 -10.83 -13.72 -2.19
N LEU A 174 -11.59 -13.18 -3.15
CA LEU A 174 -12.47 -13.93 -4.05
C LEU A 174 -11.86 -13.98 -5.46
N PRO A 175 -11.06 -15.00 -5.81
CA PRO A 175 -10.23 -14.99 -7.02
C PRO A 175 -11.03 -14.90 -8.32
N GLY A 176 -12.27 -15.38 -8.33
CA GLY A 176 -13.18 -15.28 -9.48
C GLY A 176 -13.62 -13.84 -9.75
N ILE A 177 -13.79 -13.01 -8.72
CA ILE A 177 -14.21 -11.61 -8.86
C ILE A 177 -13.06 -10.75 -9.39
N ALA A 178 -11.82 -11.00 -8.93
CA ALA A 178 -10.63 -10.30 -9.40
C ALA A 178 -10.40 -10.46 -10.91
N ASP A 179 -10.71 -11.62 -11.50
CA ASP A 179 -10.58 -11.78 -12.95
C ASP A 179 -11.72 -11.06 -13.71
N VAL A 180 -12.91 -10.92 -13.09
CA VAL A 180 -14.07 -10.23 -13.71
C VAL A 180 -13.94 -8.71 -13.65
N ILE A 181 -13.40 -8.14 -12.57
CA ILE A 181 -13.34 -6.67 -12.41
C ILE A 181 -12.50 -5.97 -13.48
N HIS A 182 -11.52 -6.68 -14.06
CA HIS A 182 -10.69 -6.17 -15.15
C HIS A 182 -11.29 -6.42 -16.56
N THR A 183 -12.46 -7.06 -16.66
CA THR A 183 -13.16 -7.31 -17.94
C THR A 183 -14.18 -6.21 -18.26
N TRP A 184 -14.63 -6.14 -19.51
CA TRP A 184 -15.73 -5.26 -19.88
C TRP A 184 -17.06 -5.78 -19.32
N PRO A 185 -17.96 -4.92 -18.77
CA PRO A 185 -17.83 -3.47 -18.65
C PRO A 185 -17.18 -2.99 -17.34
N PHE A 186 -16.93 -3.87 -16.37
CA PHE A 186 -16.47 -3.53 -15.01
C PHE A 186 -15.15 -2.74 -14.96
N ARG A 187 -14.24 -2.95 -15.92
CA ARG A 187 -12.98 -2.20 -16.04
C ARG A 187 -13.17 -0.69 -16.18
N LEU A 188 -14.37 -0.22 -16.55
CA LEU A 188 -14.68 1.21 -16.67
C LEU A 188 -14.73 1.92 -15.32
N ALA A 189 -14.96 1.19 -14.22
CA ALA A 189 -15.00 1.71 -12.85
C ALA A 189 -13.63 1.70 -12.16
N LEU A 190 -12.58 1.19 -12.82
CA LEU A 190 -11.21 1.23 -12.29
C LEU A 190 -10.56 2.60 -12.56
N PRO A 191 -9.62 3.05 -11.71
CA PRO A 191 -8.89 4.29 -11.93
C PRO A 191 -8.23 4.34 -13.31
N LYS A 192 -8.30 5.50 -13.96
CA LYS A 192 -7.70 5.73 -15.27
C LYS A 192 -6.62 6.80 -15.17
N GLU A 193 -5.66 6.68 -16.07
CA GLU A 193 -4.62 7.69 -16.27
C GLU A 193 -5.30 9.01 -16.68
N GLY A 194 -5.11 10.07 -15.89
CA GLY A 194 -5.74 11.38 -16.12
C GLY A 194 -6.96 11.70 -15.25
N ASP A 195 -7.36 10.82 -14.32
CA ASP A 195 -8.36 11.17 -13.32
C ASP A 195 -7.86 12.37 -12.48
N GLN A 196 -8.77 13.30 -12.16
CA GLN A 196 -8.43 14.52 -11.40
C GLN A 196 -8.24 14.27 -9.89
N VAL A 197 -8.52 13.03 -9.44
CA VAL A 197 -8.55 12.60 -8.05
C VAL A 197 -7.91 11.22 -7.87
N GLY A 198 -7.44 10.91 -6.67
CA GLY A 198 -6.88 9.60 -6.32
C GLY A 198 -5.62 9.21 -7.11
N PHE A 199 -5.40 7.91 -7.30
CA PHE A 199 -4.19 7.39 -7.98
C PHE A 199 -4.02 7.91 -9.42
N GLY A 200 -5.10 8.14 -10.17
CA GLY A 200 -5.01 8.58 -11.57
C GLY A 200 -4.35 9.96 -11.77
N ARG A 201 -4.36 10.81 -10.72
CA ARG A 201 -3.67 12.11 -10.73
C ARG A 201 -2.17 11.99 -10.50
N LEU A 202 -1.74 10.98 -9.74
CA LEU A 202 -0.33 10.70 -9.39
C LEU A 202 0.40 9.92 -10.49
N LEU A 203 -0.32 9.28 -11.41
CA LEU A 203 0.24 8.50 -12.53
C LEU A 203 0.66 9.36 -13.73
N LYS A 204 0.85 10.68 -13.57
CA LYS A 204 1.17 11.62 -14.64
C LYS A 204 2.63 12.01 -14.68
#